data_AF-A0AAX1XIT6-F1
#
_entry.id   AF-A0AAX1XIT6-F1
#
_cell.length_a   1.000
_cell.length_b   1.000
_cell.length_c   1.000
_cell.angle_alpha   90.00
_cell.angle_beta   90.00
_cell.angle_gamma   90.00
#
_symmetry.space_group_name_H-M   'P 1'
#
loop_
_entity.id
_entity.type
_entity.pdbx_description
1 polymer ?
#
loop_
_entity_poly.entity_id
_entity_poly.type
_entity_poly.pdbx_seq_one_letter_code
_entity_poly.pdbx_strand_id
1 'polypeptide(L)'
;MVDEHILQQMIKDTCAEIIPTLIEHYIEESRERMEKIEQALSAKDLQTLEFEVHTLGSSALALGNRTLSRQARMIEKYCVEGKTLEALALCESLSQLANESFDALEKRKDQGFE
;
A
#
# COMPACT_ATOMS: atom_id res chain seq x y z
N MET A 1 1.70 0.37 12.97
CA MET A 1 1.84 0.39 11.49
C MET A 1 0.72 1.21 10.87
N VAL A 2 -0.52 1.03 11.32
CA VAL A 2 -1.67 1.86 10.96
C VAL A 2 -1.61 3.21 11.68
N ASP A 3 -1.85 4.30 10.95
CA ASP A 3 -2.08 5.63 11.50
C ASP A 3 -3.55 5.82 11.85
N GLU A 4 -3.83 5.78 13.15
CA GLU A 4 -5.18 5.95 13.70
C GLU A 4 -5.80 7.30 13.34
N HIS A 5 -5.01 8.38 13.21
CA HIS A 5 -5.58 9.69 12.90
C HIS A 5 -6.21 9.72 11.50
N ILE A 6 -5.56 9.09 10.52
CA ILE A 6 -6.09 8.98 9.16
C ILE A 6 -7.36 8.12 9.15
N LEU A 7 -7.32 6.98 9.83
CA LEU A 7 -8.46 6.07 9.88
C LEU A 7 -9.68 6.72 10.55
N GLN A 8 -9.46 7.44 11.65
CA GLN A 8 -10.49 8.24 12.33
C GLN A 8 -11.01 9.39 11.48
N GLN A 9 -10.16 10.02 10.66
CA GLN A 9 -10.62 11.02 9.70
C GLN A 9 -11.51 10.38 8.62
N MET A 10 -11.11 9.23 8.08
CA MET A 10 -11.91 8.49 7.09
C MET A 10 -13.27 8.05 7.66
N ILE A 11 -13.33 7.64 8.93
CA ILE A 11 -14.58 7.33 9.64
C ILE A 11 -15.50 8.56 9.67
N LYS A 12 -14.96 9.74 9.98
CA LYS A 12 -15.72 10.99 10.03
C LYS A 12 -16.22 11.43 8.66
N ASP A 13 -15.42 11.21 7.62
CA ASP A 13 -15.75 11.60 6.25
C ASP A 13 -16.73 10.63 5.57
N THR A 14 -16.88 9.42 6.12
CA THR A 14 -17.79 8.39 5.62
C THR A 14 -18.77 7.92 6.71
N CYS A 15 -18.52 6.77 7.34
CA CYS A 15 -19.11 6.30 8.60
C CYS A 15 -18.36 5.05 9.07
N ALA A 16 -18.39 4.76 10.38
CA ALA A 16 -17.71 3.60 10.95
C ALA A 16 -18.18 2.25 10.37
N GLU A 17 -19.45 2.17 9.95
CA GLU A 17 -20.07 0.95 9.43
C GLU A 17 -19.47 0.47 8.10
N ILE A 18 -18.94 1.37 7.27
CA ILE A 18 -18.40 1.00 5.95
C ILE A 18 -16.88 0.74 5.97
N ILE A 19 -16.17 1.17 7.02
CA ILE A 19 -14.71 1.02 7.10
C ILE A 19 -14.25 -0.44 6.98
N PRO A 20 -14.90 -1.44 7.63
CA PRO A 20 -14.51 -2.84 7.45
C PRO A 20 -14.48 -3.26 5.98
N THR A 21 -15.52 -2.90 5.23
CA THR A 21 -15.64 -3.19 3.80
C THR A 21 -14.59 -2.45 2.97
N LEU A 22 -14.28 -1.19 3.29
CA LEU A 22 -13.22 -0.44 2.62
C LEU A 22 -11.83 -1.05 2.88
N ILE A 23 -11.56 -1.52 4.10
CA ILE A 23 -10.33 -2.22 4.46
C ILE A 23 -10.20 -3.53 3.68
N GLU A 24 -11.28 -4.32 3.63
CA GLU A 24 -11.29 -5.61 2.91
C GLU A 24 -11.01 -5.41 1.41
N HIS A 25 -11.71 -4.49 0.76
CA HIS A 25 -11.47 -4.16 -0.65
C HIS A 25 -10.06 -3.64 -0.90
N TYR A 26 -9.56 -2.74 -0.05
CA TYR A 26 -8.19 -2.26 -0.15
C TYR A 26 -7.16 -3.38 -0.05
N ILE A 27 -7.34 -4.33 0.88
CA ILE A 27 -6.41 -5.45 1.05
C ILE A 27 -6.46 -6.36 -0.18
N GLU A 28 -7.65 -6.69 -0.67
CA GLU A 28 -7.84 -7.51 -1.88
C GLU A 28 -7.15 -6.87 -3.10
N GLU A 29 -7.49 -5.62 -3.41
CA GLU A 29 -6.89 -4.89 -4.53
C GLU A 29 -5.38 -4.71 -4.36
N SER A 30 -4.91 -4.46 -3.13
CA SER A 30 -3.47 -4.29 -2.88
C SER A 30 -2.70 -5.58 -3.07
N ARG A 31 -3.29 -6.76 -2.78
CA ARG A 31 -2.66 -8.06 -3.04
C ARG A 31 -2.52 -8.30 -4.54
N GLU A 32 -3.56 -8.05 -5.34
CA GLU A 32 -3.47 -8.15 -6.80
C GLU A 32 -2.40 -7.20 -7.38
N ARG A 33 -2.27 -6.00 -6.81
CA ARG A 33 -1.24 -5.04 -7.21
C ARG A 33 0.16 -5.51 -6.84
N MET A 34 0.34 -6.12 -5.68
CA MET A 34 1.62 -6.71 -5.30
C MET A 34 2.05 -7.81 -6.28
N GLU A 35 1.13 -8.64 -6.75
CA GLU A 35 1.43 -9.63 -7.80
C GLU A 35 1.89 -8.97 -9.10
N LYS A 36 1.23 -7.88 -9.52
CA LYS A 36 1.64 -7.11 -10.72
C LYS A 36 3.00 -6.46 -10.54
N ILE A 37 3.32 -5.96 -9.34
CA ILE A 37 4.65 -5.42 -9.01
C ILE A 37 5.71 -6.52 -9.14
N GLU A 38 5.47 -7.70 -8.59
CA GLU A 38 6.41 -8.84 -8.69
C GLU A 38 6.63 -9.29 -10.15
N GLN A 39 5.57 -9.29 -10.96
CA GLN A 39 5.66 -9.56 -12.39
C GLN A 39 6.45 -8.48 -13.13
N ALA A 40 6.18 -7.20 -12.85
CA ALA A 40 6.90 -6.07 -13.45
C ALA A 40 8.40 -6.10 -13.13
N LEU A 41 8.76 -6.46 -11.89
CA LEU A 41 10.15 -6.64 -11.47
C LEU A 41 10.83 -7.75 -12.26
N SER A 42 10.16 -8.89 -12.41
CA SER A 42 10.67 -10.05 -13.17
C SER A 42 10.86 -9.72 -14.64
N ALA A 43 9.96 -8.92 -15.23
CA ALA A 43 10.00 -8.49 -16.62
C ALA A 43 10.89 -7.26 -16.86
N LYS A 44 11.41 -6.62 -15.80
CA LYS A 44 12.06 -5.29 -15.85
C LYS A 44 11.17 -4.21 -16.51
N ASP A 45 9.87 -4.33 -16.33
CA ASP A 45 8.88 -3.38 -16.80
C ASP A 45 8.74 -2.22 -15.81
N LEU A 46 9.60 -1.20 -15.98
CA LEU A 46 9.61 -0.04 -15.10
C LEU A 46 8.35 0.82 -15.20
N GLN A 47 7.67 0.80 -16.34
CA GLN A 47 6.44 1.57 -16.53
C GLN A 47 5.29 0.97 -15.72
N THR A 48 5.14 -0.36 -15.78
CA THR A 48 4.16 -1.06 -14.93
C THR A 48 4.54 -0.95 -13.47
N LEU A 49 5.84 -1.09 -13.13
CA LEU A 49 6.30 -0.91 -11.76
C LEU A 49 5.91 0.46 -11.21
N GLU A 50 6.25 1.56 -11.92
CA GLU A 50 5.92 2.93 -11.54
C GLU A 50 4.43 3.10 -11.25
N PHE A 51 3.57 2.68 -12.19
CA PHE A 51 2.12 2.77 -12.04
C PHE A 51 1.61 1.95 -10.84
N GLU A 52 2.13 0.74 -10.67
CA GLU A 52 1.70 -0.15 -9.60
C GLU A 52 2.24 0.24 -8.22
N VAL A 53 3.35 0.98 -8.12
CA VAL A 53 3.76 1.54 -6.82
C VAL A 53 3.08 2.87 -6.53
N HIS A 54 2.76 3.68 -7.54
CA HIS A 54 2.01 4.93 -7.38
C HIS A 54 0.63 4.68 -6.75
N THR A 55 -0.17 3.82 -7.37
CA THR A 55 -1.55 3.60 -6.91
C THR A 55 -1.59 2.79 -5.59
N LEU A 56 -0.59 1.95 -5.31
CA LEU A 56 -0.42 1.28 -4.00
C LEU A 56 -0.07 2.31 -2.91
N GLY A 57 0.83 3.24 -3.24
CA GLY A 57 1.23 4.29 -2.32
C GLY A 57 0.08 5.23 -1.93
N SER A 58 -0.79 5.56 -2.88
CA SER A 58 -1.97 6.41 -2.66
C SER A 58 -3.07 5.69 -1.86
N SER A 59 -3.41 4.45 -2.23
CA SER A 59 -4.41 3.65 -1.50
C SER A 59 -3.96 3.33 -0.07
N ALA A 60 -2.69 2.96 0.13
CA ALA A 60 -2.12 2.74 1.46
C ALA A 60 -2.17 3.99 2.34
N LEU A 61 -1.96 5.18 1.76
CA LEU A 61 -2.06 6.43 2.52
C LEU A 61 -3.49 6.68 2.98
N ALA A 62 -4.49 6.41 2.14
CA ALA A 62 -5.89 6.69 2.42
C ALA A 62 -6.38 5.95 3.67
N LEU A 63 -5.91 4.72 3.91
CA LEU A 63 -6.31 3.89 5.06
C LEU A 63 -5.29 3.90 6.21
N GLY A 64 -4.32 4.82 6.19
CA GLY A 64 -3.37 4.99 7.29
C GLY A 64 -2.19 4.01 7.28
N ASN A 65 -1.99 3.20 6.23
CA ASN A 65 -0.79 2.36 6.03
C ASN A 65 0.43 3.20 5.59
N ARG A 66 0.85 4.13 6.46
CA ARG A 66 1.89 5.13 6.16
C ARG A 66 3.24 4.52 5.78
N THR A 67 3.65 3.45 6.45
CA THR A 67 4.97 2.84 6.18
C THR A 67 5.01 2.26 4.77
N LEU A 68 3.97 1.51 4.38
CA LEU A 68 3.81 0.98 3.02
C LEU A 68 3.71 2.11 1.99
N SER A 69 2.88 3.13 2.27
CA SER A 69 2.74 4.29 1.40
C SER A 69 4.08 4.98 1.13
N ARG A 70 4.88 5.20 2.19
CA ARG A 70 6.18 5.85 2.07
C ARG A 70 7.14 5.04 1.20
N GLN A 71 7.21 3.73 1.40
CA GLN A 71 8.10 2.88 0.60
C GLN A 71 7.66 2.83 -0.86
N ALA A 72 6.36 2.65 -1.12
CA ALA A 72 5.81 2.67 -2.48
C ALA A 72 6.12 3.99 -3.21
N ARG A 73 5.94 5.15 -2.55
CA ARG A 73 6.29 6.47 -3.12
C ARG A 73 7.78 6.68 -3.32
N MET A 74 8.63 6.05 -2.50
CA MET A 74 10.07 6.09 -2.72
C MET A 74 10.48 5.26 -3.95
N ILE A 75 9.87 4.09 -4.14
CA ILE A 75 10.09 3.27 -5.34
C ILE A 75 9.60 4.04 -6.58
N GLU A 76 8.41 4.64 -6.51
CA GLU A 76 7.84 5.49 -7.57
C GLU A 76 8.84 6.59 -7.98
N LYS A 77 9.35 7.33 -7.00
CA LYS A 77 10.36 8.37 -7.22
C LYS A 77 11.60 7.82 -7.93
N TYR A 78 12.11 6.66 -7.51
CA TYR A 78 13.27 6.05 -8.16
C TYR A 78 12.98 5.60 -9.59
N CYS A 79 11.77 5.12 -9.88
CA CYS A 79 11.34 4.80 -11.24
C CYS A 79 11.36 6.07 -12.12
N VAL A 80 10.75 7.16 -11.65
CA VAL A 80 10.69 8.46 -12.36
C VAL A 80 12.09 9.04 -12.58
N GLU A 81 13.00 8.90 -11.60
CA GLU A 81 14.39 9.37 -11.70
C GLU A 81 15.30 8.45 -12.53
N GLY A 82 14.80 7.32 -13.05
CA GLY A 82 15.60 6.33 -13.78
C GLY A 82 16.58 5.53 -12.91
N LYS A 83 16.46 5.64 -11.58
CA LYS A 83 17.29 4.96 -10.58
C LYS A 83 16.85 3.51 -10.37
N THR A 84 17.07 2.72 -11.41
CA THR A 84 16.55 1.36 -11.51
C THR A 84 17.10 0.46 -10.41
N LEU A 85 18.40 0.56 -10.09
CA LEU A 85 19.01 -0.29 -9.06
C LEU A 85 18.45 0.02 -7.66
N GLU A 86 18.23 1.29 -7.35
CA GLU A 86 17.65 1.73 -6.09
C GLU A 86 16.17 1.35 -5.97
N ALA A 87 15.40 1.46 -7.07
CA ALA A 87 14.02 0.98 -7.13
C ALA A 87 13.96 -0.53 -6.84
N LEU A 88 14.79 -1.32 -7.53
CA LEU A 88 14.84 -2.78 -7.36
C LEU A 88 15.23 -3.17 -5.93
N ALA A 89 16.28 -2.56 -5.37
CA ALA A 89 16.72 -2.84 -4.00
C ALA A 89 15.62 -2.54 -2.97
N LEU A 90 14.83 -1.47 -3.18
CA LEU A 90 13.74 -1.12 -2.28
C LEU A 90 12.50 -2.01 -2.47
N CYS A 91 12.32 -2.62 -3.64
CA CYS A 91 11.27 -3.60 -3.88
C CYS A 91 11.51 -4.94 -3.16
N GLU A 92 12.76 -5.30 -2.84
CA GLU A 92 13.09 -6.58 -2.17
C GLU A 92 12.35 -6.76 -0.84
N SER A 93 12.14 -5.66 -0.10
CA SER A 93 11.42 -5.67 1.19
C SER A 93 9.94 -5.27 1.08
N LEU A 94 9.48 -4.87 -0.12
CA LEU A 94 8.12 -4.34 -0.28
C LEU A 94 7.05 -5.40 0.00
N SER A 95 7.25 -6.65 -0.47
CA SER A 95 6.29 -7.74 -0.29
C SER A 95 6.11 -8.11 1.19
N GLN A 96 7.20 -8.18 1.95
CA GLN A 96 7.13 -8.37 3.40
C GLN A 96 6.40 -7.22 4.08
N LEU A 97 6.79 -5.96 3.79
CA LEU A 97 6.17 -4.79 4.40
C LEU A 97 4.66 -4.69 4.06
N ALA A 98 4.28 -5.05 2.84
CA ALA A 98 2.89 -5.06 2.41
C ALA A 98 2.07 -6.03 3.27
N ASN A 99 2.53 -7.28 3.41
CA ASN A 99 1.88 -8.27 4.26
C ASN A 99 1.75 -7.80 5.72
N GLU A 100 2.85 -7.30 6.32
CA GLU A 100 2.81 -6.76 7.69
C GLU A 100 1.83 -5.58 7.83
N SER A 101 1.70 -4.75 6.79
CA SER A 101 0.77 -3.62 6.77
C SER A 101 -0.69 -4.06 6.61
N PHE A 102 -0.95 -5.12 5.82
CA PHE A 102 -2.29 -5.69 5.67
C PHE A 102 -2.75 -6.36 6.97
N ASP A 103 -1.89 -7.18 7.58
CA ASP A 103 -2.17 -7.86 8.84
C ASP A 103 -2.46 -6.85 9.97
N ALA A 104 -1.72 -5.73 10.00
CA ALA A 104 -1.95 -4.67 10.98
C ALA A 104 -3.32 -3.99 10.79
N LEU A 105 -3.75 -3.80 9.54
CA LEU A 105 -5.03 -3.19 9.20
C LEU A 105 -6.21 -4.15 9.46
N GLU A 106 -6.03 -5.44 9.16
CA GLU A 106 -6.99 -6.50 9.46
C GLU A 106 -7.18 -6.65 10.97
N LYS A 107 -6.09 -6.71 11.73
CA LYS A 107 -6.15 -6.70 13.20
C LYS A 107 -6.86 -5.46 13.74
N ARG A 108 -6.64 -4.30 13.13
CA ARG A 108 -7.31 -3.05 13.53
C ARG A 108 -8.81 -3.09 13.22
N LYS A 109 -9.21 -3.68 12.08
CA LYS A 109 -10.62 -3.92 11.72
C LYS A 109 -11.30 -4.81 12.75
N ASP A 110 -10.65 -5.89 13.17
CA ASP A 110 -11.20 -6.85 14.14
C ASP A 110 -11.39 -6.26 15.55
N GLN A 111 -10.68 -5.17 15.87
CA GLN A 111 -10.88 -4.42 17.12
C GLN A 111 -12.15 -3.56 17.11
N GLY A 112 -12.76 -3.33 15.93
CA GLY A 112 -13.94 -2.48 15.76
C GLY A 112 -13.62 -0.98 15.73
N PHE A 113 -14.57 -0.17 15.29
CA PHE A 113 -14.45 1.28 15.19
C PHE A 113 -15.48 1.93 16.12
N GLU A 114 -15.00 2.58 17.19
CA GLU A 114 -15.83 3.36 18.13
C GLU A 114 -15.97 4.81 17.69
#